data_AF-A0A1H9EQZ6-F1
#
_entry.id   AF-A0A1H9EQZ6-F1
#
_cell.length_a   1.000
_cell.length_b   1.000
_cell.length_c   1.000
_cell.angle_alpha   90.00
_cell.angle_beta   90.00
_cell.angle_gamma   90.00
#
_symmetry.space_group_name_H-M   'P 1'
#
loop_
_entity.id
_entity.type
_entity.pdbx_description
1 polymer ?
#
loop_
_entity_poly.entity_id
_entity_poly.type
_entity_poly.pdbx_seq_one_letter_code
_entity_poly.pdbx_strand_id
1 'polypeptide(L)'
;MKVRDIAPYGVRMPAELKDKLQEIAKRNGRSLNSEIVKILEEYVTPPKIEDLKAPTAEQLQSFEEMQKWTSDVAEKIKQMDRAFRKNFPDYGEGE
;
A
#
# COMPACT_ATOMS: atom_id res chain seq x y z
N MET A 1 14.69 -21.07 -11.09
CA MET A 1 14.07 -21.89 -10.02
C MET A 1 12.60 -21.48 -9.94
N LYS A 2 11.63 -22.40 -10.00
CA LYS A 2 10.22 -22.01 -9.85
C LYS A 2 9.92 -21.92 -8.36
N VAL A 3 9.08 -20.96 -7.95
CA VAL A 3 8.73 -20.74 -6.53
C VAL A 3 8.17 -22.01 -5.87
N ARG A 4 7.46 -22.86 -6.63
CA ARG A 4 6.95 -24.15 -6.18
C ARG A 4 8.02 -25.20 -5.82
N ASP A 5 9.26 -24.99 -6.28
CA ASP A 5 10.38 -25.90 -6.03
C ASP A 5 11.16 -25.51 -4.75
N ILE A 6 10.76 -24.42 -4.08
CA ILE A 6 11.35 -23.93 -2.82
C ILE A 6 10.67 -24.66 -1.65
N ALA A 7 11.46 -25.22 -0.73
CA ALA A 7 10.93 -25.85 0.47
C ALA A 7 10.11 -24.84 1.30
N PRO A 8 8.92 -25.22 1.80
CA PRO A 8 8.11 -24.34 2.63
C PRO A 8 8.87 -23.87 3.89
N TYR A 9 8.76 -22.59 4.21
CA TYR A 9 9.32 -22.03 5.44
C TYR A 9 8.33 -22.20 6.60
N GLY A 10 8.72 -22.95 7.63
CA GLY A 10 7.87 -23.21 8.79
C GLY A 10 7.80 -22.01 9.74
N VAL A 11 6.66 -21.31 9.79
CA VAL A 11 6.41 -20.20 10.72
C VAL A 11 5.49 -20.65 11.85
N ARG A 12 5.89 -20.39 13.10
CA ARG A 12 5.01 -20.57 14.27
C ARG A 12 4.17 -19.31 14.44
N MET A 13 2.87 -19.42 14.17
CA MET A 13 1.95 -18.29 14.16
C MET A 13 0.83 -18.49 15.19
N PRO A 14 0.50 -17.49 16.02
CA PRO A 14 -0.70 -17.53 16.86
C PRO A 14 -1.96 -17.75 16.01
N ALA A 15 -2.94 -18.50 16.55
CA ALA A 15 -4.15 -18.86 15.81
C ALA A 15 -4.90 -17.62 15.29
N GLU A 16 -5.11 -16.62 16.15
CA GLU A 16 -5.81 -15.39 15.78
C GLU A 16 -5.15 -14.63 14.62
N LEU A 17 -3.81 -14.61 14.57
CA LEU A 17 -3.07 -13.97 13.48
C LEU A 17 -3.24 -14.76 12.18
N LYS A 18 -3.20 -16.10 12.26
CA LYS A 18 -3.40 -16.97 11.11
C LYS A 18 -4.79 -16.78 10.50
N ASP A 19 -5.82 -16.73 11.34
CA ASP A 19 -7.21 -16.57 10.89
C ASP A 19 -7.41 -15.23 10.18
N LYS A 20 -6.86 -14.13 10.75
CA LYS A 20 -6.89 -12.81 10.11
C LYS A 20 -6.20 -12.81 8.74
N LEU A 21 -5.01 -13.40 8.65
CA LEU A 21 -4.26 -13.48 7.38
C LEU A 21 -4.96 -14.38 6.36
N GLN A 22 -5.66 -15.44 6.80
CA GLN A 22 -6.48 -16.27 5.92
C GLN A 22 -7.67 -15.50 5.33
N GLU A 23 -8.36 -14.69 6.14
CA GLU A 23 -9.45 -13.84 5.65
C GLU A 23 -8.95 -12.80 4.65
N ILE A 24 -7.82 -12.15 4.93
CA ILE A 24 -7.19 -11.20 4.00
C ILE A 24 -6.82 -11.90 2.68
N ALA A 25 -6.17 -13.07 2.75
CA ALA A 25 -5.79 -13.85 1.57
C ALA A 25 -7.01 -14.25 0.74
N LYS A 26 -8.11 -14.68 1.39
CA LYS A 26 -9.38 -15.03 0.75
C LYS A 26 -10.02 -13.84 0.05
N ARG A 27 -10.12 -12.69 0.72
CA ARG A 27 -10.61 -11.43 0.13
C ARG A 27 -9.80 -11.04 -1.10
N ASN A 28 -8.48 -11.27 -1.07
CA ASN A 28 -7.56 -10.94 -2.15
C ASN A 28 -7.44 -12.02 -3.24
N GLY A 29 -8.17 -13.14 -3.13
CA GLY A 29 -8.10 -14.26 -4.08
C GLY A 29 -6.73 -14.96 -4.13
N ARG A 30 -5.96 -14.92 -3.04
CA ARG A 30 -4.63 -15.54 -2.92
C ARG A 30 -4.63 -16.72 -1.94
N SER A 31 -3.66 -17.63 -2.12
CA SER A 31 -3.33 -18.58 -1.06
C SER A 31 -2.71 -17.85 0.14
N LEU A 32 -2.85 -18.41 1.35
CA LEU A 32 -2.23 -17.83 2.55
C LEU A 32 -0.72 -17.61 2.37
N ASN A 33 -0.01 -18.58 1.78
CA ASN A 33 1.42 -18.46 1.52
C ASN A 33 1.73 -17.33 0.54
N SER A 34 0.99 -17.23 -0.56
CA SER A 34 1.16 -16.15 -1.55
C SER A 34 0.89 -14.76 -0.96
N GLU A 35 -0.10 -14.64 -0.06
CA GLU A 35 -0.41 -13.39 0.60
C GLU A 35 0.69 -13.00 1.62
N ILE A 36 1.18 -13.94 2.43
CA ILE A 36 2.29 -13.70 3.36
C ILE A 36 3.53 -13.23 2.61
N VAL A 37 3.90 -13.90 1.50
CA VAL A 37 5.03 -13.49 0.67
C VAL A 37 4.80 -12.08 0.13
N LYS A 38 3.60 -11.76 -0.34
CA LYS A 38 3.28 -10.43 -0.86
C LYS A 38 3.41 -9.33 0.20
N ILE A 39 2.93 -9.58 1.42
CA ILE A 39 3.07 -8.65 2.55
C ILE A 39 4.55 -8.43 2.88
N LEU A 40 5.35 -9.50 2.93
CA LEU A 40 6.78 -9.40 3.20
C LEU A 40 7.52 -8.63 2.10
N GLU A 41 7.20 -8.87 0.83
CA GLU A 41 7.75 -8.10 -0.30
C GLU A 41 7.43 -6.61 -0.21
N GLU A 42 6.18 -6.26 0.12
CA GLU A 42 5.76 -4.86 0.30
C GLU A 42 6.42 -4.21 1.52
N TYR A 43 6.65 -4.97 2.58
CA TYR A 43 7.33 -4.48 3.78
C TYR A 43 8.82 -4.18 3.52
N VAL A 44 9.53 -5.05 2.79
CA VAL A 44 10.96 -4.85 2.49
C VAL A 44 11.20 -3.94 1.30
N THR A 45 10.20 -3.76 0.44
CA THR A 45 10.23 -2.86 -0.72
C THR A 45 9.02 -1.92 -0.67
N PRO A 46 8.96 -1.01 0.32
CA PRO A 46 7.86 -0.07 0.41
C PRO A 46 7.79 0.79 -0.85
N PRO A 47 6.58 1.19 -1.29
CA PRO A 47 6.45 2.13 -2.40
C PRO A 47 7.23 3.41 -2.08
N LYS A 48 8.12 3.81 -2.98
CA LYS A 48 8.83 5.09 -2.88
C LYS A 48 7.83 6.20 -3.21
N ILE A 49 7.11 6.67 -2.20
CA ILE A 49 6.36 7.91 -2.32
C ILE A 49 7.40 9.01 -2.17
N GLU A 50 7.83 9.63 -3.27
CA GLU A 50 8.66 10.82 -3.18
C GLU A 50 7.93 11.87 -2.35
N ASP A 51 8.63 12.55 -1.43
CA ASP A 51 8.01 13.56 -0.60
C ASP A 51 7.40 14.66 -1.46
N LEU A 52 6.22 15.14 -1.06
CA LEU A 52 5.70 16.40 -1.58
C LEU A 52 6.58 17.52 -1.07
N LYS A 53 7.38 18.10 -1.97
CA LYS A 53 8.07 19.33 -1.65
C LYS A 53 7.03 20.43 -1.48
N ALA A 54 7.02 21.06 -0.31
CA ALA A 54 6.26 22.27 -0.11
C ALA A 54 6.75 23.34 -1.10
N PRO A 55 5.85 24.14 -1.70
CA PRO A 55 6.25 25.21 -2.59
C PRO A 55 6.98 26.30 -1.77
N THR A 56 7.96 26.95 -2.37
CA THR A 56 8.61 28.13 -1.74
C THR A 56 7.66 29.33 -1.76
N ALA A 57 7.97 30.36 -0.96
CA ALA A 57 7.19 31.60 -0.95
C ALA A 57 7.14 32.29 -2.32
N GLU A 58 8.20 32.19 -3.11
CA GLU A 58 8.23 32.71 -4.49
C GLU A 58 7.32 31.89 -5.41
N GLN A 59 7.29 30.57 -5.24
CA GLN A 59 6.45 29.69 -6.05
C GLN A 59 4.95 29.87 -5.77
N LEU A 60 4.61 30.30 -4.56
CA LEU A 60 3.23 30.64 -4.18
C LEU A 60 2.74 31.94 -4.82
N GLN A 61 3.64 32.79 -5.34
CA GLN A 61 3.28 34.04 -6.03
C GLN A 61 2.91 33.81 -7.50
N SER A 62 3.30 32.67 -8.07
CA SER A 62 2.98 32.29 -9.44
C SER A 62 1.71 31.43 -9.49
N PHE A 63 0.69 31.92 -10.21
CA PHE A 63 -0.55 31.16 -10.44
C PHE A 63 -0.28 29.81 -11.13
N GLU A 64 0.65 29.79 -12.09
CA GLU A 64 1.01 28.57 -12.83
C GLU A 64 1.70 27.54 -11.91
N GLU A 65 2.64 27.98 -11.07
CA GLU A 65 3.34 27.07 -10.14
C GLU A 65 2.40 26.57 -9.04
N MET A 66 1.50 27.41 -8.54
CA MET A 66 0.47 27.01 -7.59
C MET A 66 -0.52 26.01 -8.20
N GLN A 67 -0.96 26.22 -9.44
CA GLN A 67 -1.82 25.27 -10.16
C GLN A 67 -1.12 23.92 -10.39
N LYS A 68 0.18 23.94 -10.70
CA LYS A 68 0.99 22.72 -10.84
C LYS A 68 1.10 21.98 -9.51
N TRP A 69 1.48 22.68 -8.43
CA TRP A 69 1.61 22.07 -7.10
C TRP A 69 0.29 21.48 -6.60
N THR A 70 -0.83 22.18 -6.76
CA THR A 70 -2.16 21.67 -6.37
C THR A 70 -2.55 20.42 -7.16
N SER A 71 -2.19 20.35 -8.44
CA SER A 71 -2.42 19.16 -9.28
C SER A 71 -1.57 17.97 -8.80
N ASP A 72 -0.30 18.21 -8.49
CA ASP A 72 0.62 17.19 -7.96
C ASP A 72 0.16 16.66 -6.59
N VAL A 73 -0.33 17.55 -5.72
CA VAL A 73 -0.95 17.19 -4.43
C VAL A 73 -2.19 16.32 -4.64
N ALA A 74 -3.10 16.73 -5.52
CA ALA A 74 -4.33 15.99 -5.79
C ALA A 74 -4.03 14.58 -6.32
N GLU A 75 -3.03 14.44 -7.19
CA GLU A 75 -2.60 13.14 -7.71
C GLU A 75 -2.00 12.25 -6.60
N LYS A 76 -1.16 12.80 -5.73
CA LYS A 76 -0.61 12.05 -4.59
C LYS A 76 -1.67 11.65 -3.57
N ILE A 77 -2.66 12.51 -3.30
CA ILE A 77 -3.80 12.15 -2.45
C ILE A 77 -4.56 10.95 -3.03
N LYS A 78 -4.81 10.93 -4.35
CA LYS A 78 -5.45 9.79 -5.02
C LYS A 78 -4.62 8.51 -4.94
N GLN A 79 -3.29 8.62 -5.08
CA GLN A 79 -2.39 7.47 -4.94
C GLN A 79 -2.41 6.92 -3.51
N MET A 80 -2.40 7.80 -2.52
CA MET A 80 -2.47 7.44 -1.11
C MET A 80 -3.82 6.78 -0.78
N ASP A 81 -4.94 7.36 -1.23
CA ASP A 81 -6.28 6.77 -1.06
C ASP A 81 -6.37 5.38 -1.71
N ARG A 82 -5.84 5.19 -2.92
CA ARG A 82 -5.79 3.88 -3.59
C ARG A 82 -4.96 2.87 -2.79
N ALA A 83 -3.80 3.27 -2.29
CA ALA A 83 -2.96 2.41 -1.45
C ALA A 83 -3.67 2.05 -0.14
N PHE A 84 -4.36 3.00 0.46
CA PHE A 84 -5.09 2.82 1.71
C PHE A 84 -6.25 1.84 1.53
N ARG A 85 -7.14 2.06 0.55
CA ARG A 85 -8.28 1.17 0.25
C ARG A 85 -7.86 -0.25 -0.11
N LYS A 86 -6.74 -0.42 -0.82
CA LYS A 86 -6.18 -1.75 -1.11
C LYS A 86 -5.83 -2.51 0.17
N ASN A 87 -5.27 -1.82 1.16
CA ASN A 87 -4.80 -2.45 2.40
C ASN A 87 -5.88 -2.51 3.49
N PHE A 88 -6.87 -1.63 3.41
CA PHE A 88 -7.99 -1.48 4.34
C PHE A 88 -9.28 -1.34 3.53
N PRO A 89 -9.84 -2.42 2.98
CA PRO A 89 -11.00 -2.37 2.09
C PRO A 89 -12.26 -1.83 2.77
N ASP A 90 -12.37 -2.00 4.08
CA ASP A 90 -13.51 -1.53 4.89
C ASP A 90 -13.35 -0.02 5.27
N TYR A 91 -12.30 0.64 4.79
CA TYR A 91 -12.08 2.08 5.02
C TYR A 91 -13.00 2.93 4.15
N GLY A 92 -13.89 3.67 4.80
CA GLY A 92 -14.87 4.54 4.15
C GLY A 92 -16.27 3.94 4.00
N GLU A 93 -16.51 2.71 4.49
CA GLU A 93 -17.86 2.12 4.58
C GLU A 93 -18.64 2.56 5.84
N GLY A 94 -18.17 3.62 6.52
CA GLY A 94 -18.79 4.19 7.71
C GLY A 94 -19.18 5.65 7.52
N GLU A 95 -20.19 5.90 6.68
CA GLU A 95 -21.12 7.04 6.74
C GLU A 95 -22.54 6.55 6.41
#